data_AF-X1AKW9-F1
#
_entry.id   AF-X1AKW9-F1
#
_cell.length_a   1.000
_cell.length_b   1.000
_cell.length_c   1.000
_cell.angle_alpha   90.00
_cell.angle_beta   90.00
_cell.angle_gamma   90.00
#
_symmetry.space_group_name_H-M   'P 1'
#
loop_
_entity.id
_entity.type
_entity.pdbx_description
1 polymer ?
#
loop_
_entity_poly.entity_id
_entity_poly.type
_entity_poly.pdbx_seq_one_letter_code
_entity_poly.pdbx_strand_id
1 'polypeptide(L)'
;MSAKSKPRKSWQEKLVDSKGLPKVEEITDTMSKRWGTGTVVIPAPEEVDEIMRKIPEGKLTTINEIRAILAQKHGASIGCPVTTGIFAWVAAHTAAEAAAEG
;
A
#
# COMPACT_ATOMS: atom_id res chain seq x y z
N MET A 1 25.33 28.02 -6.95
CA MET A 1 23.98 27.61 -7.36
C MET A 1 24.06 26.23 -8.00
N SER A 2 23.52 25.19 -7.37
CA SER A 2 23.04 24.00 -8.09
C SER A 2 22.29 23.11 -7.09
N ALA A 3 20.97 23.34 -6.97
CA ALA A 3 20.12 22.34 -6.36
C ALA A 3 20.07 21.16 -7.34
N LYS A 4 20.88 20.13 -7.10
CA LYS A 4 20.75 18.84 -7.80
C LYS A 4 19.38 18.27 -7.42
N SER A 5 18.37 18.57 -8.22
CA SER A 5 17.10 17.86 -8.21
C SER A 5 17.42 16.38 -8.42
N LYS A 6 17.19 15.55 -7.39
CA LYS A 6 17.29 14.10 -7.53
C LYS A 6 16.47 13.72 -8.78
N PRO A 7 16.98 12.86 -9.69
CA PRO A 7 16.20 12.39 -10.81
C PRO A 7 14.86 11.90 -10.26
N ARG A 8 13.76 12.30 -10.91
CA ARG A 8 12.43 11.86 -10.49
C ARG A 8 12.44 10.34 -10.56
N LYS A 9 12.49 9.68 -9.40
CA LYS A 9 12.37 8.23 -9.32
C LYS A 9 11.10 7.82 -10.05
N SER A 10 11.17 6.80 -10.90
CA SER A 10 9.98 6.24 -11.56
C SER A 10 9.00 5.74 -10.49
N TRP A 11 7.72 5.62 -10.82
CA TRP A 11 6.77 5.08 -9.84
C TRP A 11 7.09 3.62 -9.52
N GLN A 12 7.64 2.87 -10.48
CA GLN A 12 8.23 1.55 -10.27
C GLN A 12 9.33 1.56 -9.19
N GLU A 13 10.28 2.50 -9.25
CA GLU A 13 11.33 2.62 -8.23
C GLU A 13 10.78 3.02 -6.85
N LYS A 14 9.67 3.76 -6.79
CA LYS A 14 8.99 4.09 -5.52
C LYS A 14 8.20 2.91 -4.98
N LEU A 15 7.72 2.02 -5.84
CA LEU A 15 7.00 0.82 -5.48
C LEU A 15 7.95 -0.23 -4.88
N VAL A 16 9.14 -0.39 -5.45
CA VAL A 16 10.19 -1.31 -4.96
C VAL A 16 10.94 -0.76 -3.74
N ASP A 17 10.86 0.55 -3.47
CA ASP A 17 11.45 1.19 -2.28
C ASP A 17 10.59 0.90 -1.04
N SER A 18 10.61 -0.37 -0.61
CA SER A 18 9.80 -0.88 0.48
C SER A 18 10.27 -0.39 1.87
N LYS A 19 11.37 0.36 2.00
CA LYS A 19 11.88 1.02 3.23
C LYS A 19 11.65 0.26 4.56
N GLY A 20 11.76 -1.06 4.54
CA GLY A 20 11.56 -1.93 5.71
C GLY A 20 10.11 -2.25 6.07
N LEU A 21 9.19 -2.18 5.11
CA LEU A 21 7.81 -2.70 5.16
C LEU A 21 7.78 -4.12 4.57
N PRO A 22 6.82 -4.99 4.97
CA PRO A 22 5.68 -4.73 5.84
C PRO A 22 6.04 -4.69 7.33
N LYS A 23 5.32 -3.87 8.10
CA LYS A 23 5.41 -3.84 9.58
C LYS A 23 4.03 -3.96 10.19
N VAL A 24 3.91 -4.79 11.20
CA VAL A 24 2.72 -4.87 12.04
C VAL A 24 3.03 -4.10 13.33
N GLU A 25 2.23 -3.09 13.62
CA GLU A 25 2.33 -2.31 14.86
C GLU A 25 1.05 -2.49 15.68
N GLU A 26 1.15 -2.40 17.00
CA GLU A 26 -0.01 -2.46 17.88
C GLU A 26 -0.79 -1.13 17.85
N ILE A 27 -2.11 -1.22 17.84
CA ILE A 27 -2.97 -0.03 17.88
C ILE A 27 -2.91 0.54 19.30
N THR A 28 -2.34 1.74 19.42
CA THR A 28 -2.28 2.46 20.70
C THR A 28 -3.67 2.94 21.15
N ASP A 29 -3.87 3.14 22.45
CA ASP A 29 -5.15 3.58 23.05
C ASP A 29 -5.76 4.82 22.40
N THR A 30 -4.92 5.75 21.93
CA THR A 30 -5.35 6.97 21.24
C THR A 30 -6.00 6.68 19.89
N MET A 31 -5.52 5.64 19.19
CA MET A 31 -6.06 5.18 17.90
C MET A 31 -7.21 4.18 18.07
N SER A 32 -7.24 3.46 19.19
CA SER A 32 -8.27 2.46 19.51
C SER A 32 -9.69 3.04 19.49
N LYS A 33 -9.86 4.32 19.88
CA LYS A 33 -11.18 4.99 19.87
C LYS A 33 -11.85 5.10 18.49
N ARG A 34 -11.09 5.10 17.39
CA ARG A 34 -11.64 5.14 16.02
C ARG A 34 -11.42 3.83 15.26
N TRP A 35 -10.36 3.08 15.58
CA TRP A 35 -9.87 1.97 14.76
C TRP A 35 -10.05 0.60 15.47
N GLY A 36 -10.43 0.60 16.76
CA GLY A 36 -10.64 -0.59 17.58
C GLY A 36 -9.37 -1.05 18.30
N THR A 37 -9.52 -2.08 19.14
CA THR A 37 -8.41 -2.76 19.81
C THR A 37 -7.78 -3.80 18.90
N GLY A 38 -6.45 -3.87 18.84
CA GLY A 38 -5.74 -4.88 18.06
C GLY A 38 -4.44 -4.40 17.43
N THR A 39 -4.09 -4.96 16.28
CA THR A 39 -2.87 -4.65 15.53
C THR A 39 -3.20 -4.04 14.17
N VAL A 40 -2.37 -3.08 13.74
CA VAL A 40 -2.43 -2.44 12.44
C VAL A 40 -1.26 -2.89 11.58
N VAL A 41 -1.56 -3.41 10.39
CA VAL A 41 -0.51 -3.68 9.39
C VAL A 41 -0.27 -2.46 8.51
N ILE A 42 0.99 -2.08 8.39
CA ILE A 42 1.51 -1.16 7.38
C ILE A 42 2.02 -2.03 6.23
N PRO A 43 1.25 -2.16 5.13
CA PRO A 43 1.62 -3.03 4.02
C PRO A 43 2.81 -2.46 3.25
N ALA A 44 3.49 -3.31 2.47
CA ALA A 44 4.45 -2.83 1.47
C ALA A 44 3.72 -2.36 0.20
N PRO A 45 4.25 -1.38 -0.56
CA PRO A 45 3.65 -0.97 -1.83
C PRO A 45 3.55 -2.13 -2.84
N GLU A 46 4.57 -2.97 -2.91
CA GLU A 46 4.61 -4.18 -3.75
C GLU A 46 3.49 -5.16 -3.40
N GLU A 47 3.16 -5.29 -2.12
CA GLU A 47 2.12 -6.19 -1.66
C GLU A 47 0.73 -5.71 -2.06
N VAL A 48 0.50 -4.39 -1.99
CA VAL A 48 -0.74 -3.78 -2.49
C VAL A 48 -0.86 -3.95 -4.00
N ASP A 49 0.23 -3.74 -4.74
CA ASP A 49 0.26 -3.96 -6.19
C ASP A 49 -0.01 -5.41 -6.58
N GLU A 50 0.58 -6.38 -5.87
CA GLU A 50 0.33 -7.81 -6.13
C GLU A 50 -1.14 -8.17 -5.88
N ILE A 51 -1.77 -7.63 -4.83
CA ILE A 51 -3.21 -7.81 -4.59
C ILE A 51 -4.02 -7.18 -5.72
N MET A 52 -3.65 -5.96 -6.15
CA MET A 52 -4.31 -5.26 -7.25
C MET A 52 -4.21 -6.03 -8.58
N ARG A 53 -3.03 -6.58 -8.91
CA ARG A 53 -2.79 -7.39 -10.11
C ARG A 53 -3.53 -8.72 -10.14
N LYS A 54 -3.84 -9.29 -8.97
CA LYS A 54 -4.61 -10.55 -8.86
C LYS A 54 -6.09 -10.37 -9.18
N ILE A 55 -6.59 -9.14 -9.21
CA ILE A 55 -8.00 -8.88 -9.50
C ILE A 55 -8.19 -8.95 -11.02
N PRO A 56 -9.04 -9.86 -11.51
CA PRO A 56 -9.28 -9.98 -12.95
C PRO A 56 -10.09 -8.79 -13.46
N GLU A 57 -9.92 -8.51 -14.75
CA GLU A 57 -10.69 -7.47 -15.44
C GLU A 57 -12.20 -7.70 -15.28
N GLY A 58 -12.94 -6.62 -15.07
CA GLY A 58 -14.38 -6.66 -14.84
C GLY A 58 -14.81 -6.99 -13.40
N LYS A 59 -13.87 -7.21 -12.47
CA LYS A 59 -14.18 -7.29 -11.04
C LYS A 59 -13.86 -5.98 -10.32
N LEU A 60 -14.72 -5.64 -9.35
CA LEU A 60 -14.52 -4.51 -8.46
C LEU A 60 -13.82 -5.01 -7.20
N THR A 61 -12.74 -4.33 -6.81
CA THR A 61 -12.20 -4.41 -5.44
C THR A 61 -12.37 -3.05 -4.77
N THR A 62 -12.44 -3.07 -3.46
CA THR A 62 -12.45 -1.87 -2.63
C THR A 62 -11.22 -1.82 -1.72
N ILE A 63 -10.88 -0.62 -1.24
CA ILE A 63 -9.82 -0.45 -0.24
C ILE A 63 -10.14 -1.27 1.03
N ASN A 64 -11.41 -1.45 1.37
CA ASN A 64 -11.80 -2.26 2.53
C ASN A 64 -11.46 -3.74 2.36
N GLU A 65 -11.65 -4.29 1.15
CA GLU A 65 -11.26 -5.67 0.84
C GLU A 65 -9.75 -5.84 0.84
N ILE A 66 -9.01 -4.88 0.24
CA ILE A 66 -7.54 -4.89 0.26
C ILE A 66 -7.04 -4.86 1.71
N ARG A 67 -7.62 -4.01 2.57
CA ARG A 67 -7.29 -3.96 4.00
C ARG A 67 -7.56 -5.28 4.72
N ALA A 68 -8.67 -5.95 4.41
CA ALA A 68 -9.01 -7.24 5.00
C ALA A 68 -8.01 -8.34 4.56
N ILE A 69 -7.65 -8.38 3.29
CA ILE A 69 -6.65 -9.32 2.75
C ILE A 69 -5.29 -9.09 3.43
N LEU A 70 -4.86 -7.83 3.54
CA LEU A 70 -3.61 -7.46 4.20
C LEU A 70 -3.62 -7.84 5.69
N ALA A 71 -4.72 -7.56 6.38
CA ALA A 71 -4.89 -7.92 7.78
C ALA A 71 -4.79 -9.44 7.98
N GLN A 72 -5.50 -10.22 7.16
CA GLN A 72 -5.47 -11.68 7.20
C GLN A 72 -4.08 -12.24 6.88
N LYS A 73 -3.37 -11.68 5.90
CA LYS A 73 -2.05 -12.16 5.46
C LYS A 73 -0.98 -11.98 6.54
N HIS A 74 -1.08 -10.93 7.34
CA HIS A 74 -0.11 -10.61 8.40
C HIS A 74 -0.60 -10.92 9.82
N GLY A 75 -1.77 -11.53 9.97
CA GLY A 75 -2.38 -11.80 11.28
C GLY A 75 -2.71 -10.54 12.07
N ALA A 76 -2.95 -9.43 11.38
CA ALA A 76 -3.30 -8.15 11.99
C ALA A 76 -4.83 -8.00 12.10
N SER A 77 -5.29 -7.14 13.01
CA SER A 77 -6.73 -6.85 13.16
C SER A 77 -7.25 -5.97 12.03
N ILE A 78 -6.45 -5.00 11.57
CA ILE A 78 -6.82 -4.08 10.49
C ILE A 78 -5.60 -3.72 9.62
N GLY A 79 -5.84 -3.44 8.34
CA GLY A 79 -4.88 -2.72 7.49
C GLY A 79 -4.99 -1.21 7.68
N CYS A 80 -3.87 -0.49 7.69
CA CYS A 80 -3.86 0.97 7.81
C CYS A 80 -4.51 1.62 6.55
N PRO A 81 -5.69 2.26 6.64
CA PRO A 81 -6.36 2.88 5.50
C PRO A 81 -5.55 3.98 4.83
N VAL A 82 -4.76 4.74 5.59
CA VAL A 82 -3.96 5.85 5.04
C VAL A 82 -2.85 5.32 4.15
N THR A 83 -2.04 4.38 4.65
CA THR A 83 -0.93 3.82 3.86
C THR A 83 -1.43 2.93 2.74
N THR A 84 -2.51 2.17 2.96
CA THR A 84 -3.16 1.39 1.88
C THR A 84 -3.63 2.30 0.74
N GLY A 85 -4.23 3.46 1.04
CA GLY A 85 -4.65 4.41 0.02
C GLY A 85 -3.49 5.03 -0.75
N ILE A 86 -2.43 5.46 -0.04
CA ILE A 86 -1.21 6.01 -0.67
C ILE A 86 -0.56 4.96 -1.58
N PHE A 87 -0.47 3.71 -1.15
CA PHE A 87 0.16 2.66 -1.94
C PHE A 87 -0.72 2.16 -3.09
N ALA A 88 -2.04 2.13 -2.93
CA ALA A 88 -2.94 1.88 -4.06
C ALA A 88 -2.78 2.95 -5.15
N TRP A 89 -2.57 4.21 -4.76
CA TRP A 89 -2.30 5.29 -5.70
C TRP A 89 -0.95 5.11 -6.42
N VAL A 90 0.11 4.71 -5.70
CA VAL A 90 1.41 4.38 -6.28
C VAL A 90 1.32 3.18 -7.24
N ALA A 91 0.61 2.13 -6.86
CA ALA A 91 0.38 0.95 -7.70
C ALA A 91 -0.37 1.33 -9.00
N ALA A 92 -1.43 2.14 -8.90
CA ALA A 92 -2.16 2.63 -10.07
C ALA A 92 -1.28 3.47 -11.02
N HIS A 93 -0.42 4.35 -10.49
CA HIS A 93 0.52 5.12 -11.31
C HIS A 93 1.58 4.22 -11.96
N THR A 94 2.04 3.21 -11.24
CA THR A 94 3.01 2.24 -11.76
C THR A 94 2.41 1.42 -12.91
N ALA A 95 1.16 0.98 -12.77
CA ALA A 95 0.43 0.30 -13.84
C ALA A 95 0.22 1.21 -15.05
N ALA A 96 -0.10 2.49 -14.83
CA ALA A 96 -0.25 3.47 -15.90
C ALA A 96 1.06 3.75 -16.64
N GLU A 97 2.20 3.87 -15.93
CA GLU A 97 3.52 4.00 -16.56
C GLU A 97 3.88 2.76 -17.38
N ALA A 98 3.68 1.56 -16.81
CA ALA A 98 3.95 0.31 -17.51
C ALA A 98 3.11 0.14 -18.79
N ALA A 99 1.87 0.63 -18.79
CA ALA A 99 1.01 0.63 -19.98
C ALA A 99 1.40 1.69 -21.01
N ALA A 100 2.05 2.79 -20.61
CA ALA A 100 2.50 3.85 -21.51
C ALA A 100 3.88 3.56 -22.14
N GLU A 101 4.71 2.74 -21.48
CA GLU A 101 5.99 2.26 -22.01
C GLU A 101 5.84 1.06 -22.98
N GLY A 102 4.62 0.53 -23.15
CA GLY A 102 4.28 -0.62 -24.00
C GLY A 102 3.50 -0.27 -25.25
#